data_AF-A0A4Y2TS97-F1
#
_entry.id   AF-A0A4Y2TS97-F1
#
_cell.length_a   1.000
_cell.length_b   1.000
_cell.length_c   1.000
_cell.angle_alpha   90.00
_cell.angle_beta   90.00
_cell.angle_gamma   90.00
#
_symmetry.space_group_name_H-M   'P 1'
#
loop_
_entity.id
_entity.type
_entity.pdbx_description
1 polymer ?
#
loop_
_entity_poly.entity_id
_entity_poly.type
_entity_poly.pdbx_seq_one_letter_code
_entity_poly.pdbx_strand_id
1 'polypeptide(L)'
;MGLGMNKNNIDELEVGHSQWLTTEELREFHCASQKEVVDEALLEEEEEVTAKQQSFGAIREMLKAWETVISYIEKHHSNKEMAMRTTNLLNEIAVSRFRQILKLHKKHMSLGSFLVKRD
;
A
#
# COMPACT_ATOMS: atom_id res chain seq x y z
N MET A 1 -44.42 -47.15 44.37
CA MET A 1 -44.91 -46.30 43.27
C MET A 1 -43.68 -45.80 42.51
N GLY A 2 -43.33 -46.44 41.40
CA GLY A 2 -42.12 -46.13 40.62
C GLY A 2 -42.46 -45.21 39.46
N LEU A 3 -41.89 -44.00 39.46
CA LEU A 3 -42.01 -43.05 38.36
C LEU A 3 -41.05 -43.48 37.24
N GLY A 4 -41.62 -43.97 36.14
CA GLY A 4 -40.89 -44.33 34.93
C GLY A 4 -40.37 -43.08 34.23
N MET A 5 -39.07 -42.81 34.34
CA MET A 5 -38.38 -41.80 33.54
C MET A 5 -38.20 -42.34 32.12
N ASN A 6 -38.99 -41.79 31.19
CA ASN A 6 -38.94 -42.11 29.79
C ASN A 6 -37.61 -41.58 29.20
N LYS A 7 -36.80 -42.48 28.66
CA LYS A 7 -35.42 -42.27 28.15
C LYS A 7 -35.34 -41.52 26.82
N ASN A 8 -36.38 -40.76 26.46
CA ASN A 8 -36.56 -40.26 25.10
C ASN A 8 -36.58 -38.73 24.99
N ASN A 9 -36.22 -38.01 26.06
CA ASN A 9 -36.38 -36.55 26.11
C ASN A 9 -35.07 -35.79 26.38
N ILE A 10 -33.93 -36.44 26.19
CA ILE A 10 -32.61 -35.80 26.26
C ILE A 10 -31.92 -35.84 24.87
N ASP A 11 -32.18 -36.86 24.06
CA ASP A 11 -31.61 -36.98 22.71
C ASP A 11 -32.27 -36.08 21.64
N GLU A 12 -33.45 -35.50 21.92
CA GLU A 12 -34.19 -34.67 20.95
C GLU A 12 -33.88 -33.17 21.06
N LEU A 13 -33.20 -32.74 22.13
CA LEU A 13 -32.86 -31.32 22.32
C LEU A 13 -31.47 -30.95 21.78
N GLU A 14 -30.57 -31.92 21.62
CA GLU A 14 -29.18 -31.70 21.17
C GLU A 14 -29.02 -31.79 19.64
N VAL A 15 -29.93 -32.47 18.94
CA VAL A 15 -29.86 -32.67 17.49
C VAL A 15 -30.34 -31.45 16.70
N GLY A 16 -31.21 -30.61 17.26
CA GLY A 16 -31.80 -29.47 16.55
C GLY A 16 -30.95 -28.20 16.49
N HIS A 17 -29.98 -28.03 17.40
CA HIS A 17 -29.25 -26.76 17.55
C HIS A 17 -27.81 -26.80 17.03
N SER A 18 -27.31 -27.98 16.71
CA SER A 18 -25.94 -28.21 16.25
C SER A 18 -25.79 -28.10 14.73
N GLN A 19 -26.89 -28.18 13.98
CA GLN A 19 -26.88 -28.42 12.53
C GLN A 19 -27.44 -27.25 11.69
N TRP A 20 -28.25 -26.36 12.26
CA TRP A 20 -28.83 -25.20 11.56
C TRP A 20 -27.93 -23.95 11.61
N LEU A 21 -27.14 -23.79 12.68
CA LEU A 21 -26.24 -22.63 12.87
C LEU A 21 -24.85 -22.82 12.22
N THR A 22 -24.55 -23.99 11.67
CA THR A 22 -23.15 -24.41 11.43
C THR A 22 -22.70 -24.45 9.98
N THR A 23 -23.56 -24.12 9.00
CA THR A 23 -23.14 -24.16 7.58
C THR A 23 -23.51 -22.95 6.75
N GLU A 24 -24.65 -22.28 7.02
CA GLU A 24 -25.06 -21.10 6.26
C GLU A 24 -24.55 -19.80 6.88
N GLU A 25 -24.81 -19.58 8.17
CA GLU A 25 -24.28 -18.42 8.92
C GLU A 25 -22.74 -18.42 8.98
N LEU A 26 -22.12 -19.61 9.08
CA LEU A 26 -20.66 -19.76 9.09
C LEU A 26 -20.05 -19.48 7.70
N ARG A 27 -20.78 -19.80 6.63
CA ARG A 27 -20.41 -19.48 5.24
C ARG A 27 -20.60 -17.99 4.95
N GLU A 28 -21.68 -17.37 5.41
CA GLU A 28 -21.89 -15.92 5.33
C GLU A 28 -20.87 -15.15 6.15
N PHE A 29 -20.56 -15.59 7.37
CA PHE A 29 -19.51 -15.02 8.21
C PHE A 29 -18.14 -15.12 7.53
N HIS A 30 -17.80 -16.29 6.96
CA HIS A 30 -16.56 -16.47 6.23
C HIS A 30 -16.51 -15.64 4.94
N CYS A 31 -17.63 -15.47 4.23
CA CYS A 31 -17.70 -14.66 3.02
C CYS A 31 -17.63 -13.16 3.33
N ALA A 32 -18.28 -12.70 4.40
CA ALA A 32 -18.18 -11.35 4.92
C ALA A 32 -16.77 -11.04 5.43
N SER A 33 -16.15 -11.98 6.17
CA SER A 33 -14.78 -11.83 6.68
C SER A 33 -13.74 -11.85 5.55
N GLN A 34 -13.88 -12.72 4.54
CA GLN A 34 -13.00 -12.65 3.35
C GLN A 34 -13.18 -11.36 2.57
N LYS A 35 -14.41 -10.88 2.43
CA LYS A 35 -14.69 -9.62 1.74
C LYS A 35 -14.11 -8.43 2.49
N GLU A 36 -14.26 -8.40 3.82
CA GLU A 36 -13.67 -7.38 4.69
C GLU A 36 -12.14 -7.39 4.61
N VAL A 37 -11.51 -8.57 4.62
CA VAL A 37 -10.05 -8.71 4.45
C VAL A 37 -9.57 -8.26 3.05
N VAL A 38 -10.35 -8.53 1.99
CA VAL A 38 -10.03 -8.07 0.63
C VAL A 38 -10.21 -6.55 0.51
N ASP A 39 -11.30 -6.00 1.04
CA ASP A 39 -11.58 -4.56 1.01
C ASP A 39 -10.55 -3.79 1.86
N GLU A 40 -10.14 -4.33 3.02
CA GLU A 40 -9.10 -3.76 3.88
C GLU A 40 -7.72 -3.83 3.22
N ALA A 41 -7.38 -4.95 2.56
CA ALA A 41 -6.15 -5.06 1.78
C ALA A 41 -6.11 -4.10 0.58
N LEU A 42 -7.24 -3.90 -0.10
CA LEU A 42 -7.36 -2.95 -1.21
C LEU A 42 -7.24 -1.49 -0.73
N LEU A 43 -7.84 -1.16 0.42
CA LEU A 43 -7.70 0.16 1.05
C LEU A 43 -6.26 0.42 1.49
N GLU A 44 -5.59 -0.57 2.06
CA GLU A 44 -4.17 -0.47 2.43
C GLU A 44 -3.27 -0.31 1.19
N GLU A 45 -3.57 -1.02 0.10
CA GLU A 45 -2.89 -0.83 -1.20
C GLU A 45 -3.13 0.58 -1.77
N GLU A 46 -4.38 1.08 -1.73
CA GLU A 46 -4.71 2.43 -2.19
C GLU A 46 -4.02 3.52 -1.34
N GLU A 47 -3.98 3.35 -0.02
CA GLU A 47 -3.28 4.28 0.88
C GLU A 47 -1.76 4.25 0.64
N GLU A 48 -1.18 3.07 0.45
CA GLU A 48 0.25 2.94 0.13
C GLU A 48 0.57 3.52 -1.26
N VAL A 49 -0.30 3.32 -2.25
CA VAL A 49 -0.19 3.91 -3.59
C VAL A 49 -0.28 5.43 -3.53
N THR A 50 -1.23 5.98 -2.76
CA THR A 50 -1.39 7.44 -2.61
C THR A 50 -0.21 8.07 -1.88
N ALA A 51 0.31 7.45 -0.81
CA ALA A 51 1.51 7.90 -0.10
C ALA A 51 2.78 7.83 -0.98
N LYS A 52 2.95 6.74 -1.74
CA LYS A 52 4.02 6.60 -2.75
C LYS A 52 3.89 7.65 -3.85
N GLN A 53 2.68 7.97 -4.29
CA GLN A 53 2.43 8.97 -5.32
C GLN A 53 2.70 10.40 -4.82
N GLN A 54 2.34 10.71 -3.57
CA GLN A 54 2.66 11.99 -2.91
C GLN A 54 4.17 12.19 -2.78
N SER A 55 4.90 11.18 -2.29
CA SER A 55 6.37 11.25 -2.18
C SER A 55 7.05 11.38 -3.54
N PHE A 56 6.53 10.71 -4.58
CA PHE A 56 7.01 10.86 -5.96
C PHE A 56 6.79 12.27 -6.51
N GLY A 57 5.63 12.86 -6.23
CA GLY A 57 5.31 14.25 -6.56
C GLY A 57 6.30 15.22 -5.93
N ALA A 58 6.51 15.11 -4.61
CA ALA A 58 7.43 15.95 -3.86
C ALA A 58 8.88 15.84 -4.37
N ILE A 59 9.37 14.62 -4.67
CA ILE A 59 10.70 14.41 -5.25
C ILE A 59 10.83 15.10 -6.61
N ARG A 60 9.79 15.02 -7.45
CA ARG A 60 9.79 15.66 -8.76
C ARG A 60 9.81 17.18 -8.66
N GLU A 61 9.08 17.76 -7.70
CA GLU A 61 9.09 19.19 -7.42
C GLU A 61 10.46 19.66 -6.91
N MET A 62 11.06 18.92 -5.97
CA MET A 62 12.41 19.18 -5.48
C MET A 62 13.43 19.20 -6.64
N LEU A 63 13.36 18.25 -7.58
CA LEU A 63 14.25 18.21 -8.74
C LEU A 63 14.06 19.41 -9.67
N LYS A 64 12.82 19.88 -9.89
CA LYS A 64 12.54 21.10 -10.66
C LYS A 64 13.08 22.36 -9.96
N ALA A 65 12.91 22.44 -8.64
CA ALA A 65 13.45 23.53 -7.84
C ALA A 65 14.99 23.55 -7.94
N TRP A 66 15.63 22.38 -7.88
CA TRP A 66 17.07 22.26 -8.06
C TRP A 66 17.57 22.75 -9.42
N GLU A 67 16.87 22.43 -10.52
CA GLU A 67 17.18 22.96 -11.85
C GLU A 67 17.12 24.49 -11.90
N THR A 68 16.14 25.07 -11.20
CA THR A 68 15.98 26.53 -11.08
C THR A 68 17.14 27.14 -10.28
N VAL A 69 17.56 26.51 -9.20
CA VAL A 69 18.70 26.94 -8.38
C VAL A 69 19.99 26.91 -9.19
N ILE A 70 20.25 25.84 -9.95
CA ILE A 70 21.43 25.76 -10.84
C ILE A 70 21.40 26.92 -11.84
N SER A 71 20.27 27.13 -12.52
CA SER A 71 20.14 28.21 -13.50
C SER A 71 20.45 29.59 -12.89
N TYR A 72 19.98 29.85 -11.67
CA TYR A 72 20.25 31.09 -10.97
C TYR A 72 21.73 31.25 -10.60
N ILE A 73 22.36 30.19 -10.08
CA ILE A 73 23.79 30.17 -9.76
C ILE A 73 24.64 30.41 -11.02
N GLU A 74 24.34 29.71 -12.11
CA GLU A 74 25.03 29.87 -13.39
C GLU A 74 24.91 31.30 -13.94
N LYS A 75 23.75 31.94 -13.78
CA LYS A 75 23.52 33.30 -14.26
C LYS A 75 24.18 34.37 -13.40
N HIS A 76 24.13 34.23 -12.08
CA HIS A 76 24.43 35.33 -11.15
C HIS A 76 25.72 35.17 -10.35
N HIS A 77 26.28 33.96 -10.21
CA HIS A 77 27.45 33.77 -9.35
C HIS A 77 28.74 34.27 -10.03
N SER A 78 29.43 35.22 -9.40
CA SER A 78 30.66 35.83 -9.92
C SER A 78 31.83 34.84 -9.94
N ASN A 79 31.93 33.96 -8.94
CA ASN A 79 32.95 32.91 -8.88
C ASN A 79 32.41 31.59 -9.45
N LYS A 80 32.62 31.35 -10.75
CA LYS A 80 32.10 30.17 -11.45
C LYS A 80 32.66 28.84 -10.91
N GLU A 81 33.92 28.83 -10.54
CA GLU A 81 34.59 27.62 -10.07
C GLU A 81 34.06 27.17 -8.70
N MET A 82 33.91 28.11 -7.75
CA MET A 82 33.32 27.82 -6.45
C MET A 82 31.86 27.36 -6.59
N ALA A 83 31.08 28.05 -7.43
CA ALA A 83 29.71 27.65 -7.74
C ALA A 83 29.64 26.21 -8.24
N MET A 84 30.46 25.86 -9.24
CA MET A 84 30.49 24.51 -9.82
C MET A 84 30.86 23.43 -8.79
N ARG A 85 31.85 23.69 -7.94
CA ARG A 85 32.25 22.76 -6.87
C ARG A 85 31.10 22.52 -5.88
N THR A 86 30.43 23.59 -5.45
CA THR A 86 29.30 23.50 -4.51
C THR A 86 28.11 22.79 -5.14
N THR A 87 27.76 23.09 -6.40
CA THR A 87 26.66 22.41 -7.09
C THR A 87 26.94 20.93 -7.32
N ASN A 88 28.18 20.56 -7.64
CA ASN A 88 28.58 19.16 -7.82
C ASN A 88 28.48 18.39 -6.50
N LEU A 89 28.98 18.96 -5.40
CA LEU A 89 28.86 18.34 -4.08
C LEU A 89 27.39 18.12 -3.69
N LEU A 90 26.54 19.14 -3.84
CA LEU A 90 25.10 19.02 -3.57
C LEU A 90 24.43 17.96 -4.45
N ASN A 91 24.86 17.87 -5.71
CA ASN A 91 24.36 16.86 -6.62
C ASN A 91 24.73 15.44 -6.17
N GLU A 92 25.95 15.23 -5.68
CA GLU A 92 26.41 13.93 -5.18
C GLU A 92 25.72 13.50 -3.88
N ILE A 93 25.63 14.40 -2.90
CA ILE A 93 25.14 14.04 -1.55
C ILE A 93 23.62 13.86 -1.51
N ALA A 94 22.86 14.67 -2.26
CA ALA A 94 21.41 14.75 -2.13
C ALA A 94 20.68 14.46 -3.44
N VAL A 95 20.96 15.24 -4.49
CA VAL A 95 20.15 15.21 -5.72
C VAL A 95 20.24 13.87 -6.43
N SER A 96 21.42 13.24 -6.45
CA SER A 96 21.62 11.91 -7.02
C SER A 96 20.72 10.87 -6.36
N ARG A 97 20.57 10.91 -5.03
CA ARG A 97 19.70 10.00 -4.27
C ARG A 97 18.23 10.18 -4.69
N PHE A 98 17.78 11.42 -4.81
CA PHE A 98 16.43 11.71 -5.30
C PHE A 98 16.20 11.19 -6.72
N ARG A 99 17.18 11.34 -7.63
CA ARG A 99 17.08 10.78 -8.99
C ARG A 99 17.04 9.25 -8.99
N GLN A 100 17.75 8.59 -8.08
CA GLN A 100 17.72 7.12 -7.95
C GLN A 100 16.36 6.64 -7.46
N ILE A 101 15.81 7.25 -6.41
CA ILE A 101 14.47 6.92 -5.89
C ILE A 101 13.41 7.11 -6.98
N LEU A 102 13.48 8.22 -7.74
CA LEU A 102 12.58 8.47 -8.85
C LEU A 102 12.64 7.37 -9.93
N LYS A 103 13.85 6.88 -10.26
CA LYS A 103 14.04 5.80 -11.23
C LYS A 103 13.45 4.48 -10.73
N LEU A 104 13.61 4.17 -9.45
CA LEU A 104 13.05 2.96 -8.83
C LEU A 104 11.52 2.97 -8.87
N HIS A 105 10.89 4.08 -8.48
CA HIS A 105 9.42 4.20 -8.52
C HIS A 105 8.86 4.05 -9.94
N LYS A 106 9.51 4.65 -10.95
CA LYS A 106 9.10 4.50 -12.36
C LYS A 106 9.16 3.04 -12.82
N LYS A 107 10.20 2.30 -12.43
CA LYS A 107 10.32 0.87 -12.75
C LYS A 107 9.21 0.05 -12.09
N HIS A 108 8.93 0.30 -10.81
CA HIS A 108 7.88 -0.41 -10.07
C HIS A 108 6.49 -0.22 -10.70
N MET A 109 6.12 1.04 -11.01
CA MET A 109 4.85 1.33 -11.67
C MET A 109 4.76 0.71 -13.06
N SER A 110 5.84 0.76 -13.85
CA SER A 110 5.88 0.10 -15.15
C SER A 110 5.62 -1.40 -15.01
N LEU A 111 6.27 -2.07 -14.05
CA LEU A 111 6.12 -3.52 -13.85
C LEU A 111 4.69 -3.89 -13.42
N GLY A 112 4.11 -3.13 -12.48
CA GLY A 112 2.73 -3.33 -12.04
C GLY A 112 1.73 -3.22 -13.19
N SER A 113 1.90 -2.22 -14.07
CA SER A 113 1.03 -2.03 -15.24
C SER A 113 1.12 -3.14 -16.30
N PHE A 114 2.22 -3.92 -16.32
CA PHE A 114 2.36 -5.08 -17.21
C PHE A 114 1.68 -6.32 -16.65
N LEU A 115 1.64 -6.47 -15.33
CA LEU A 115 1.03 -7.64 -14.68
C LEU A 115 -0.50 -7.54 -14.72
N VAL A 116 -1.07 -6.35 -14.49
CA VAL A 116 -2.53 -6.10 -14.52
C VAL A 116 -3.16 -6.32 -15.91
N LYS A 117 -2.37 -6.30 -17.00
CA LYS A 117 -2.87 -6.48 -18.38
C LYS A 117 -2.88 -7.94 -18.85
N ARG A 118 -2.53 -8.88 -17.98
CA ARG A 118 -2.30 -10.28 -18.37
C ARG A 118 -3.44 -11.24 -18.03
N ASP A 119 -4.56 -10.71 -17.54
CA ASP A 119 -5.81 -11.43 -17.26
C ASP A 119 -6.91 -11.11 -18.28
#